data_AF-A0A931B978-F1
#
_entry.id   AF-A0A931B978-F1
#
_cell.length_a   1.000
_cell.length_b   1.000
_cell.length_c   1.000
_cell.angle_alpha   90.00
_cell.angle_beta   90.00
_cell.angle_gamma   90.00
#
_symmetry.space_group_name_H-M   'P 1'
#
loop_
_entity.id
_entity.type
_entity.pdbx_description
1 polymer ?
#
loop_
_entity_poly.entity_id
_entity_poly.type
_entity_poly.pdbx_seq_one_letter_code
_entity_poly.pdbx_strand_id
1 'polypeptide(L)'
;MDFDEHVRAQPQMYFRVGRSNPELATRVLENVLGHALHPAARLAPLHTLQAEAKITGDLSFAVRDDRADALDGHGHPQLGYFGSLLLPERWLSAAASALSSRVVVKVWRNGHAFEQELAGLRPVSEPRRTDPQPGTGTRIAFELDRAFLGQHHALTLNLTALDLHGPDCDAPAGPGRVTVTDLREADRPISAHYQ
;
A
#
# COMPACT_ATOMS: atom_id res chain seq x y z
N MET A 1 -12.07 -0.32 20.80
CA MET A 1 -10.77 -0.01 20.16
C MET A 1 -11.03 -0.01 18.67
N ASP A 2 -10.75 1.12 18.05
CA ASP A 2 -10.93 1.30 16.62
C ASP A 2 -9.86 0.51 15.83
N PHE A 3 -10.08 0.30 14.53
CA PHE A 3 -9.18 -0.53 13.71
C PHE A 3 -7.74 -0.02 13.71
N ASP A 4 -7.53 1.30 13.56
CA ASP A 4 -6.21 1.93 13.56
C ASP A 4 -5.51 1.84 14.92
N GLU A 5 -6.25 2.03 16.01
CA GLU A 5 -5.76 1.81 17.37
C GLU A 5 -5.32 0.35 17.58
N HIS A 6 -6.11 -0.62 17.10
CA HIS A 6 -5.78 -2.03 17.21
C HIS A 6 -4.50 -2.37 16.42
N VAL A 7 -4.36 -1.86 15.19
CA VAL A 7 -3.14 -2.06 14.38
C VAL A 7 -1.91 -1.51 15.10
N ARG A 8 -1.99 -0.30 15.68
CA ARG A 8 -0.86 0.28 16.42
C ARG A 8 -0.53 -0.49 17.70
N ALA A 9 -1.55 -1.05 18.36
CA ALA A 9 -1.36 -1.87 19.56
C ALA A 9 -0.77 -3.26 19.25
N GLN A 10 -1.10 -3.84 18.09
CA GLN A 10 -0.77 -5.22 17.73
C GLN A 10 -0.24 -5.33 16.28
N PRO A 11 0.84 -4.62 15.89
CA PRO A 11 1.31 -4.60 14.50
C PRO A 11 1.70 -5.99 13.98
N GLN A 12 2.13 -6.90 14.85
CA GLN A 12 2.49 -8.27 14.48
C GLN A 12 1.32 -9.10 13.94
N MET A 13 0.07 -8.75 14.28
CA MET A 13 -1.10 -9.42 13.72
C MET A 13 -1.30 -9.11 12.23
N TYR A 14 -0.74 -7.99 11.76
CA TYR A 14 -0.88 -7.50 10.38
C TYR A 14 0.40 -7.68 9.57
N PHE A 15 1.56 -7.51 10.22
CA PHE A 15 2.87 -7.47 9.57
C PHE A 15 3.82 -8.54 10.08
N ARG A 16 3.31 -9.54 10.83
CA ARG A 16 4.05 -10.70 11.38
C ARG A 16 5.13 -10.38 12.42
N VAL A 17 5.54 -9.12 12.55
CA VAL A 17 6.56 -8.66 13.50
C VAL A 17 6.05 -7.53 14.38
N GLY A 18 6.55 -7.48 15.61
CA GLY A 18 6.18 -6.45 16.58
C GLY A 18 6.88 -5.10 16.34
N ARG A 19 6.43 -4.07 17.05
CA ARG A 19 6.95 -2.69 16.97
C ARG A 19 8.45 -2.55 17.17
N SER A 20 9.06 -3.39 18.02
CA SER A 20 10.49 -3.31 18.33
C SER A 20 11.38 -4.02 17.31
N ASN A 21 10.80 -4.73 16.33
CA ASN A 21 11.58 -5.42 15.32
C ASN A 21 11.97 -4.44 14.21
N PRO A 22 13.28 -4.22 13.95
CA PRO A 22 13.75 -3.25 12.94
C PRO A 22 13.23 -3.52 11.53
N GLU A 23 12.82 -4.76 11.23
CA GLU A 23 12.22 -5.13 9.94
C GLU A 23 10.79 -4.63 9.75
N LEU A 24 10.12 -4.08 10.77
CA LEU A 24 8.69 -3.74 10.68
C LEU A 24 8.37 -2.84 9.47
N ALA A 25 9.20 -1.84 9.17
CA ALA A 25 9.00 -1.00 7.98
C ALA A 25 8.99 -1.82 6.68
N THR A 26 9.95 -2.74 6.54
CA THR A 26 10.04 -3.67 5.40
C THR A 26 8.85 -4.62 5.37
N ARG A 27 8.41 -5.16 6.52
CA ARG A 27 7.23 -6.03 6.60
C ARG A 27 5.95 -5.31 6.21
N VAL A 28 5.82 -4.02 6.51
CA VAL A 28 4.70 -3.20 6.04
C VAL A 28 4.69 -3.14 4.52
N LEU A 29 5.83 -2.85 3.88
CA LEU A 29 5.96 -2.85 2.42
C LEU A 29 5.62 -4.22 1.83
N GLU A 30 6.23 -5.30 2.33
CA GLU A 30 6.00 -6.67 1.86
C GLU A 30 4.52 -7.05 1.91
N ASN A 31 3.85 -6.83 3.05
CA ASN A 31 2.45 -7.25 3.19
C ASN A 31 1.52 -6.38 2.34
N VAL A 32 1.78 -5.08 2.16
CA VAL A 32 1.00 -4.25 1.24
C VAL A 32 1.14 -4.74 -0.21
N LEU A 33 2.35 -5.09 -0.64
CA LEU A 33 2.61 -5.60 -2.00
C LEU A 33 2.08 -7.03 -2.19
N GLY A 34 2.26 -7.89 -1.20
CA GLY A 34 1.71 -9.24 -1.19
C GLY A 34 0.19 -9.20 -1.30
N HIS A 35 -0.49 -8.26 -0.65
CA HIS A 35 -1.94 -8.09 -0.81
C HIS A 35 -2.36 -7.58 -2.20
N ALA A 36 -1.52 -6.76 -2.85
CA ALA A 36 -1.77 -6.36 -4.23
C ALA A 36 -1.64 -7.57 -5.18
N LEU A 37 -0.74 -8.50 -4.89
CA LEU A 37 -0.54 -9.73 -5.65
C LEU A 37 -1.63 -10.79 -5.36
N HIS A 38 -2.16 -10.79 -4.13
CA HIS A 38 -3.18 -11.71 -3.63
C HIS A 38 -4.46 -10.97 -3.18
N PRO A 39 -5.16 -10.31 -4.10
CA PRO A 39 -6.43 -9.66 -3.76
C PRO A 39 -7.48 -10.71 -3.37
N ALA A 40 -8.54 -10.27 -2.67
CA ALA A 40 -9.71 -11.12 -2.49
C ALA A 40 -10.24 -11.59 -3.87
N ALA A 41 -10.57 -12.88 -4.01
CA ALA A 41 -10.91 -13.51 -5.30
C ALA A 41 -12.06 -12.83 -6.07
N ARG A 42 -12.98 -12.16 -5.36
CA ARG A 42 -14.08 -11.39 -5.98
C ARG A 42 -13.62 -10.11 -6.71
N LEU A 43 -12.39 -9.66 -6.46
CA LEU A 43 -11.82 -8.43 -7.03
C LEU A 43 -10.99 -8.75 -8.26
N ALA A 44 -10.14 -9.77 -8.14
CA ALA A 44 -9.38 -10.34 -9.25
C ALA A 44 -8.87 -11.75 -8.87
N PRO A 45 -8.57 -12.61 -9.85
CA PRO A 45 -7.83 -13.84 -9.59
C PRO A 45 -6.43 -13.54 -9.03
N LEU A 46 -5.88 -14.48 -8.26
CA LEU A 46 -4.51 -14.41 -7.76
C LEU A 46 -3.51 -14.23 -8.90
N HIS A 47 -2.44 -13.47 -8.65
CA HIS A 47 -1.34 -13.28 -9.60
C HIS A 47 -1.78 -12.70 -10.96
N THR A 48 -2.82 -11.87 -11.01
CA THR A 48 -3.26 -11.23 -12.28
C THR A 48 -3.01 -9.73 -12.33
N LEU A 49 -2.90 -9.07 -11.19
CA LEU A 49 -2.77 -7.62 -11.12
C LEU A 49 -1.35 -7.14 -11.39
N GLN A 50 -1.25 -5.93 -11.94
CA GLN A 50 0.01 -5.22 -12.10
C GLN A 50 0.19 -4.25 -10.95
N ALA A 51 1.28 -4.39 -10.19
CA ALA A 51 1.63 -3.45 -9.14
C ALA A 51 3.07 -2.94 -9.24
N GLU A 52 3.28 -1.71 -8.78
CA GLU A 52 4.56 -1.03 -8.73
C GLU A 52 4.74 -0.40 -7.35
N ALA A 53 5.92 -0.56 -6.75
CA ALA A 53 6.31 0.11 -5.53
C ALA A 53 7.52 1.01 -5.81
N LYS A 54 7.51 2.23 -5.27
CA LYS A 54 8.63 3.16 -5.29
C LYS A 54 9.04 3.48 -3.86
N ILE A 55 10.26 3.15 -3.47
CA ILE A 55 10.84 3.56 -2.18
C ILE A 55 11.57 4.88 -2.43
N THR A 56 11.18 5.93 -1.71
CA THR A 56 11.74 7.29 -1.90
C THR A 56 12.50 7.80 -0.68
N GLY A 57 12.52 7.02 0.40
CA GLY A 57 13.17 7.36 1.66
C GLY A 57 13.14 6.15 2.60
N ASP A 58 13.89 6.21 3.70
CA ASP A 58 13.98 5.08 4.64
C ASP A 58 12.63 4.64 5.21
N LEU A 59 11.66 5.54 5.28
CA LEU A 59 10.31 5.29 5.81
C LEU A 59 9.22 5.77 4.85
N SER A 60 9.56 5.94 3.56
CA SER A 60 8.65 6.51 2.58
C SER A 60 8.59 5.65 1.33
N PHE A 61 7.40 5.22 0.97
CA PHE A 61 7.17 4.45 -0.26
C PHE A 61 5.79 4.74 -0.84
N ALA A 62 5.62 4.47 -2.13
CA ALA A 62 4.33 4.53 -2.80
C ALA A 62 4.06 3.25 -3.56
N VAL A 63 2.83 2.74 -3.46
CA VAL A 63 2.35 1.59 -4.20
C VAL A 63 1.32 2.04 -5.21
N ARG A 64 1.42 1.53 -6.43
CA ARG A 64 0.44 1.68 -7.50
C ARG A 64 -0.04 0.32 -7.95
N ASP A 65 -1.33 0.18 -8.20
CA ASP A 65 -1.91 -0.97 -8.88
C ASP A 65 -2.95 -0.54 -9.93
N ASP A 66 -3.40 -1.49 -10.74
CA ASP A 66 -4.40 -1.32 -11.80
C ASP A 66 -5.86 -1.44 -11.30
N ARG A 67 -6.09 -1.43 -9.98
CA ARG A 67 -7.43 -1.45 -9.37
C ARG A 67 -7.91 -0.04 -9.05
N ALA A 68 -9.21 0.20 -9.20
CA ALA A 68 -9.85 1.47 -8.84
C ALA A 68 -11.16 1.25 -8.06
N ASP A 69 -11.09 0.37 -7.06
CA ASP A 69 -12.28 -0.11 -6.32
C ASP A 69 -13.01 1.02 -5.58
N ALA A 70 -12.28 2.07 -5.18
CA ALA A 70 -12.83 3.23 -4.49
C ALA A 70 -13.68 4.14 -5.39
N LEU A 71 -13.91 3.77 -6.66
CA LEU A 71 -14.86 4.44 -7.54
C LEU A 71 -16.03 3.49 -7.84
N ASP A 72 -17.25 4.02 -7.98
CA ASP A 72 -18.41 3.28 -8.48
C ASP A 72 -18.50 3.29 -10.03
N GLY A 73 -19.47 2.58 -10.60
CA GLY A 73 -19.65 2.52 -12.07
C GLY A 73 -19.86 3.88 -12.75
N HIS A 74 -20.23 4.92 -11.99
CA HIS A 74 -20.42 6.30 -12.45
C HIS A 74 -19.21 7.20 -12.17
N GLY A 75 -18.15 6.66 -11.57
CA GLY A 75 -16.94 7.40 -11.24
C GLY A 75 -17.05 8.24 -9.95
N HIS A 76 -18.04 7.98 -9.09
CA HIS A 76 -18.12 8.62 -7.78
C HIS A 76 -17.29 7.88 -6.73
N PRO A 77 -16.70 8.58 -5.75
CA PRO A 77 -15.92 7.96 -4.70
C PRO A 77 -16.82 7.15 -3.75
N GLN A 78 -16.41 5.90 -3.51
CA GLN A 78 -16.92 5.06 -2.44
C GLN A 78 -15.98 5.19 -1.24
N LEU A 79 -16.54 5.50 -0.07
CA LEU A 79 -15.75 5.73 1.15
C LEU A 79 -15.75 4.49 2.04
N GLY A 80 -14.57 4.16 2.56
CA GLY A 80 -14.33 3.04 3.47
C GLY A 80 -13.96 3.50 4.87
N TYR A 81 -12.82 3.02 5.38
CA TYR A 81 -12.40 3.24 6.78
C TYR A 81 -12.44 4.73 7.13
N PHE A 82 -13.28 5.10 8.10
CA PHE A 82 -13.43 6.46 8.62
C PHE A 82 -13.67 7.53 7.54
N GLY A 83 -14.30 7.17 6.42
CA GLY A 83 -14.53 8.10 5.30
C GLY A 83 -13.34 8.24 4.33
N SER A 84 -12.37 7.34 4.38
CA SER A 84 -11.22 7.34 3.46
C SER A 84 -11.51 6.65 2.14
N LEU A 85 -10.71 6.92 1.10
CA LEU A 85 -10.68 6.16 -0.15
C LEU A 85 -10.08 4.74 0.01
N LEU A 86 -9.75 4.31 1.23
CA LEU A 86 -9.35 2.94 1.51
C LEU A 86 -10.58 2.12 1.90
N LEU A 87 -11.06 1.33 0.96
CA LEU A 87 -12.15 0.38 1.19
C LEU A 87 -11.69 -0.83 2.03
N PRO A 88 -12.61 -1.60 2.65
CA PRO A 88 -12.28 -2.80 3.42
C PRO A 88 -11.41 -3.82 2.68
N GLU A 89 -11.51 -3.87 1.36
CA GLU A 89 -10.71 -4.70 0.46
C GLU A 89 -9.23 -4.33 0.43
N ARG A 90 -8.85 -3.18 0.98
CA ARG A 90 -7.46 -2.70 1.08
C ARG A 90 -7.00 -2.69 2.54
N TRP A 91 -7.48 -3.64 3.35
CA TRP A 91 -7.21 -3.68 4.80
C TRP A 91 -5.72 -3.64 5.17
N LEU A 92 -4.81 -4.27 4.42
CA LEU A 92 -3.36 -4.15 4.69
C LEU A 92 -2.81 -2.75 4.37
N SER A 93 -3.32 -2.08 3.33
CA SER A 93 -3.00 -0.66 3.09
C SER A 93 -3.60 0.24 4.18
N ALA A 94 -4.78 -0.09 4.69
CA ALA A 94 -5.39 0.63 5.81
C ALA A 94 -4.59 0.43 7.10
N ALA A 95 -4.10 -0.78 7.37
CA ALA A 95 -3.21 -1.07 8.49
C ALA A 95 -1.87 -0.32 8.35
N ALA A 96 -1.28 -0.31 7.15
CA ALA A 96 -0.06 0.46 6.88
C ALA A 96 -0.29 1.96 7.12
N SER A 97 -1.47 2.45 6.76
CA SER A 97 -1.87 3.84 7.03
C SER A 97 -1.92 4.13 8.53
N ALA A 98 -2.42 3.23 9.37
CA ALA A 98 -2.42 3.41 10.82
C ALA A 98 -1.01 3.53 11.44
N LEU A 99 0.02 2.98 10.77
CA LEU A 99 1.44 3.12 11.17
C LEU A 99 2.13 4.32 10.49
N SER A 100 1.39 5.13 9.73
CA SER A 100 1.93 6.25 8.96
C SER A 100 1.61 7.59 9.61
N SER A 101 2.52 8.56 9.50
CA SER A 101 2.25 9.95 9.87
C SER A 101 1.44 10.66 8.78
N ARG A 102 1.62 10.24 7.52
CA ARG A 102 0.93 10.78 6.37
C ARG A 102 0.68 9.72 5.32
N VAL A 103 -0.51 9.74 4.73
CA VAL A 103 -0.86 8.90 3.58
C VAL A 103 -1.57 9.74 2.52
N VAL A 104 -1.23 9.53 1.25
CA VAL A 104 -1.95 10.13 0.13
C VAL A 104 -2.47 9.03 -0.79
N VAL A 105 -3.80 8.91 -0.86
CA VAL A 105 -4.50 7.97 -1.73
C VAL A 105 -4.96 8.72 -2.98
N LYS A 106 -4.61 8.21 -4.16
CA LYS A 106 -5.15 8.65 -5.44
C LYS A 106 -5.82 7.48 -6.13
N VAL A 107 -7.01 7.68 -6.67
CA VAL A 107 -7.73 6.68 -7.46
C VAL A 107 -8.20 7.31 -8.76
N TRP A 108 -8.12 6.56 -9.87
CA TRP A 108 -8.60 7.04 -11.16
C TRP A 108 -9.19 5.91 -12.02
N ARG A 109 -10.23 6.24 -12.78
CA ARG A 109 -10.87 5.37 -13.77
C ARG A 109 -11.72 6.20 -14.73
N ASN A 110 -11.67 5.90 -16.02
CA ASN A 110 -12.57 6.44 -17.05
C ASN A 110 -12.71 7.98 -17.04
N GLY A 111 -11.60 8.71 -16.83
CA GLY A 111 -11.61 10.18 -16.78
C GLY A 111 -12.06 10.79 -15.44
N HIS A 112 -12.34 9.96 -14.44
CA HIS A 112 -12.57 10.38 -13.06
C HIS A 112 -11.31 10.13 -12.24
N ALA A 113 -10.94 11.09 -11.40
CA ALA A 113 -9.87 10.91 -10.44
C ALA A 113 -10.10 11.71 -9.16
N PHE A 114 -9.71 11.09 -8.05
CA PHE A 114 -9.81 11.67 -6.71
C PHE A 114 -8.52 11.44 -5.94
N GLU A 115 -8.22 12.39 -5.08
CA GLU A 115 -7.10 12.36 -4.15
C GLU A 115 -7.60 12.65 -2.74
N GLN A 116 -7.06 11.95 -1.75
CA GLN A 116 -7.33 12.21 -0.34
C GLN A 116 -6.08 12.01 0.49
N GLU A 117 -5.83 12.96 1.39
CA GLU A 117 -4.77 12.89 2.39
C GLU A 117 -5.32 12.40 3.72
N LEU A 118 -4.57 11.50 4.37
CA LEU A 118 -4.88 10.91 5.67
C LEU A 118 -3.73 11.18 6.65
N ALA A 119 -4.08 11.45 7.91
CA ALA A 119 -3.17 11.41 9.05
C ALA A 119 -3.40 10.08 9.78
N GLY A 120 -2.44 9.16 9.68
CA GLY A 120 -2.72 7.75 9.96
C GLY A 120 -3.74 7.19 8.97
N LEU A 121 -4.82 6.59 9.47
CA LEU A 121 -5.96 6.11 8.67
C LEU A 121 -7.11 7.14 8.60
N ARG A 122 -7.01 8.28 9.30
CA ARG A 122 -8.09 9.26 9.41
C ARG A 122 -7.96 10.31 8.31
N PRO A 123 -9.00 10.57 7.50
CA PRO A 123 -8.95 11.63 6.51
C PRO A 123 -8.73 13.00 7.13
N VAL A 124 -7.85 13.80 6.50
CA VAL A 124 -7.67 15.22 6.84
C VAL A 124 -8.75 16.08 6.15
N SER A 125 -9.27 15.61 5.03
CA SER A 125 -10.34 16.25 4.26
C SER A 125 -11.13 15.24 3.42
N GLU A 126 -12.25 15.68 2.86
CA GLU A 126 -13.01 14.90 1.86
C GLU A 126 -12.17 14.66 0.58
N PRO A 127 -12.46 13.61 -0.20
CA PRO A 127 -11.78 13.38 -1.48
C PRO A 127 -11.93 14.56 -2.43
N ARG A 128 -10.80 15.07 -2.91
CA ARG A 128 -10.74 16.17 -3.87
C ARG A 128 -10.60 15.61 -5.28
N ARG A 129 -11.38 16.15 -6.23
CA ARG A 129 -11.24 15.82 -7.64
C ARG A 129 -9.89 16.30 -8.19
N THR A 130 -9.26 15.49 -9.04
CA THR A 130 -7.98 15.78 -9.68
C THR A 130 -8.02 15.44 -11.16
N ASP A 131 -6.95 15.78 -11.88
CA ASP A 131 -6.81 15.38 -13.27
C ASP A 131 -6.59 13.87 -13.38
N PRO A 132 -7.35 13.17 -14.24
CA PRO A 132 -7.23 11.74 -14.40
C PRO A 132 -5.90 11.37 -15.05
N GLN A 133 -5.26 10.34 -14.52
CA GLN A 133 -4.12 9.71 -15.17
C GLN A 133 -4.61 8.73 -16.26
N PRO A 134 -3.75 8.40 -17.25
CA PRO A 134 -4.08 7.35 -18.20
C PRO A 134 -4.42 6.01 -17.53
N GLY A 135 -5.44 5.34 -18.07
CA GLY A 135 -5.87 4.02 -17.63
C GLY A 135 -6.73 4.03 -16.38
N THR A 136 -6.58 2.98 -15.58
CA THR A 136 -7.28 2.74 -14.32
C THR A 136 -6.23 2.41 -13.26
N GLY A 137 -6.44 2.87 -12.03
CA GLY A 137 -5.58 2.45 -10.94
C GLY A 137 -5.79 3.19 -9.63
N THR A 138 -5.02 2.74 -8.65
CA THR A 138 -4.89 3.36 -7.34
C THR A 138 -3.42 3.57 -7.07
N ARG A 139 -3.05 4.71 -6.50
CA ARG A 139 -1.72 4.98 -5.98
C ARG A 139 -1.83 5.44 -4.53
N ILE A 140 -1.14 4.75 -3.63
CA ILE A 140 -1.09 5.09 -2.21
C ILE A 140 0.36 5.40 -1.85
N ALA A 141 0.63 6.62 -1.40
CA ALA A 141 1.92 6.98 -0.81
C ALA A 141 1.84 6.98 0.71
N PHE A 142 2.82 6.37 1.34
CA PHE A 142 2.96 6.28 2.78
C PHE A 142 4.24 6.99 3.23
N GLU A 143 4.11 7.78 4.29
CA GLU A 143 5.21 8.22 5.13
C GLU A 143 5.02 7.56 6.50
N LEU A 144 5.81 6.53 6.79
CA LEU A 144 5.69 5.78 8.04
C LEU A 144 6.07 6.67 9.24
N ASP A 145 5.31 6.55 10.32
CA ASP A 145 5.46 7.38 11.51
C ASP A 145 6.76 7.04 12.26
N ARG A 146 7.77 7.89 12.11
CA ARG A 146 9.06 7.72 12.79
C ARG A 146 8.94 7.80 14.31
N ALA A 147 7.97 8.54 14.86
CA ALA A 147 7.76 8.60 16.30
C ALA A 147 7.16 7.28 16.83
N PHE A 148 6.35 6.61 16.01
CA PHE A 148 5.89 5.25 16.30
C PHE A 148 7.01 4.23 16.14
N LEU A 149 7.68 4.18 14.98
CA LEU A 149 8.67 3.13 14.71
C LEU A 149 9.97 3.31 15.52
N GLY A 150 10.42 4.54 15.74
CA GLY A 150 11.72 4.81 16.36
C GLY A 150 12.86 4.90 15.34
N GLN A 151 14.04 5.31 15.81
CA GLN A 151 15.12 5.79 14.93
C GLN A 151 15.82 4.71 14.09
N HIS A 152 15.72 3.44 14.50
CA HIS A 152 16.46 2.33 13.89
C HIS A 152 15.68 1.54 12.82
N HIS A 153 14.48 2.00 12.45
CA HIS A 153 13.69 1.37 11.41
C HIS A 153 13.97 2.03 10.06
N ALA A 154 14.17 1.19 9.05
CA ALA A 154 14.30 1.60 7.67
C ALA A 154 13.81 0.47 6.76
N LEU A 155 13.32 0.84 5.57
CA LEU A 155 13.05 -0.08 4.48
C LEU A 155 14.36 -0.71 4.00
N THR A 156 14.30 -2.02 3.75
CA THR A 156 15.45 -2.82 3.27
C THR A 156 16.10 -2.20 2.04
N LEU A 157 17.41 -2.34 1.93
CA LEU A 157 18.17 -2.06 0.70
C LEU A 157 18.26 -3.31 -0.18
N ASN A 158 18.03 -4.50 0.39
CA ASN A 158 18.04 -5.76 -0.33
C ASN A 158 16.63 -6.08 -0.83
N LEU A 159 16.28 -5.53 -2.00
CA LEU A 159 14.96 -5.76 -2.58
C LEU A 159 14.74 -7.26 -2.87
N THR A 160 15.73 -7.99 -3.37
CA THR A 160 15.55 -9.41 -3.75
C THR A 160 15.22 -10.35 -2.58
N ALA A 161 15.36 -9.89 -1.33
CA ALA A 161 14.95 -10.64 -0.14
C ALA A 161 13.48 -10.48 0.26
N LEU A 162 12.70 -9.62 -0.43
CA LEU A 162 11.27 -9.46 -0.14
C LEU A 162 10.51 -10.76 -0.43
N ASP A 163 9.68 -11.19 0.52
CA ASP A 163 8.74 -12.30 0.35
C ASP A 163 7.31 -11.75 0.13
N LEU A 164 6.84 -11.79 -1.13
CA LEU A 164 5.50 -11.31 -1.50
C LEU A 164 4.45 -12.41 -1.57
N HIS A 165 4.87 -13.69 -1.54
CA HIS A 165 4.00 -14.86 -1.61
C HIS A 165 3.58 -15.32 -0.20
N GLY A 166 4.47 -15.15 0.77
CA GLY A 166 4.25 -15.68 2.11
C GLY A 166 4.30 -17.20 2.14
N PRO A 167 4.17 -17.80 3.34
CA PRO A 167 4.33 -19.23 3.52
C PRO A 167 3.18 -20.07 2.97
N ASP A 168 2.01 -19.47 2.73
CA ASP A 168 0.76 -20.18 2.43
C ASP A 168 0.35 -20.07 0.95
N CYS A 169 1.14 -19.41 0.10
CA CYS A 169 0.83 -19.33 -1.32
C CYS A 169 1.32 -20.58 -2.06
N ASP A 170 0.38 -21.36 -2.56
CA ASP A 170 0.60 -22.52 -3.44
C ASP A 170 0.09 -22.27 -4.87
N ALA A 171 -0.43 -21.06 -5.14
CA ALA A 171 -1.02 -20.71 -6.42
C ALA A 171 0.05 -20.67 -7.52
N PRO A 172 -0.27 -21.14 -8.75
CA PRO A 172 0.67 -21.08 -9.85
C PRO A 172 0.97 -19.63 -10.22
N ALA A 173 2.17 -19.38 -10.77
CA ALA A 173 2.52 -18.08 -11.30
C ALA A 173 1.49 -17.62 -12.35
N GLY A 174 1.12 -16.34 -12.29
CA GLY A 174 0.15 -15.73 -13.19
C GLY A 174 0.75 -14.62 -14.05
N PRO A 175 -0.07 -13.92 -14.87
CA PRO A 175 0.40 -12.81 -15.71
C PRO A 175 0.69 -11.52 -14.94
N GLY A 176 0.26 -11.45 -13.68
CA GLY A 176 0.52 -10.36 -12.75
C GLY A 176 2.00 -10.25 -12.41
N ARG A 177 2.40 -9.07 -11.94
CA ARG A 177 3.76 -8.83 -11.45
C ARG A 177 3.78 -7.66 -10.50
N VAL A 178 4.74 -7.70 -9.59
CA VAL A 178 5.13 -6.57 -8.73
C VAL A 178 6.51 -6.10 -9.16
N THR A 179 6.66 -4.81 -9.43
CA THR A 179 7.98 -4.18 -9.59
C THR A 179 8.25 -3.30 -8.39
N VAL A 180 9.39 -3.47 -7.72
CA VAL A 180 9.82 -2.62 -6.62
C VAL A 180 11.06 -1.85 -7.08
N THR A 181 11.02 -0.53 -7.00
CA THR A 181 12.14 0.34 -7.35
C THR A 181 12.54 1.19 -6.16
N ASP A 182 13.82 1.12 -5.78
CA ASP A 182 14.44 2.02 -4.82
C ASP A 182 14.96 3.26 -5.53
N LEU A 183 14.50 4.43 -5.07
CA LEU A 183 14.79 5.76 -5.60
C LEU A 183 15.47 6.66 -4.55
N ARG A 184 15.96 6.10 -3.43
CA ARG A 184 16.73 6.86 -2.43
C ARG A 184 17.99 7.50 -3.04
N GLU A 185 18.62 6.80 -3.99
CA GLU A 185 19.64 7.33 -4.89
C GLU A 185 19.03 7.52 -6.29
N ALA A 186 18.46 8.70 -6.56
CA ALA A 186 17.65 8.94 -7.76
C ALA A 186 18.42 8.79 -9.09
N ASP A 187 19.74 8.97 -9.06
CA ASP A 187 20.65 8.77 -10.19
C ASP A 187 21.00 7.30 -10.43
N ARG A 188 20.71 6.42 -9.46
CA ARG A 188 21.06 4.99 -9.49
C ARG A 188 19.91 4.11 -8.98
N PRO A 189 18.75 4.12 -9.68
CA PRO A 189 17.60 3.34 -9.26
C PRO A 189 17.91 1.84 -9.28
N ILE A 190 17.51 1.13 -8.23
CA ILE A 190 17.61 -0.33 -8.13
C ILE A 190 16.21 -0.91 -8.24
N SER A 191 16.01 -1.90 -9.11
CA SER A 191 14.71 -2.55 -9.29
C SER A 191 14.75 -4.05 -9.06
N ALA A 192 13.67 -4.60 -8.52
CA ALA A 192 13.40 -6.02 -8.42
C ALA A 192 11.98 -6.33 -8.96
N HIS A 193 11.80 -7.54 -9.49
CA HIS A 193 10.53 -7.98 -10.07
C HIS A 193 10.10 -9.30 -9.43
N TYR A 194 8.80 -9.42 -9.15
CA TYR A 194 8.16 -10.58 -8.56
C TYR A 194 6.96 -10.96 -9.41
N GLN A 195 6.71 -12.26 -9.55
CA GLN A 195 5.56 -12.84 -10.25
C GLN A 195 4.87 -13.84 -9.33
#